data_AF-A0A3D2S3N9-F1
#
_entry.id   AF-A0A3D2S3N9-F1
#
_cell.length_a   1.000
_cell.length_b   1.000
_cell.length_c   1.000
_cell.angle_alpha   90.00
_cell.angle_beta   90.00
_cell.angle_gamma   90.00
#
_symmetry.space_group_name_H-M   'P 1'
#
loop_
_entity.id
_entity.type
_entity.pdbx_description
1 polymer ?
#
loop_
_entity_poly.entity_id
_entity_poly.type
_entity_poly.pdbx_seq_one_letter_code
_entity_poly.pdbx_strand_id
1 'polypeptide(L)'
;MNRTLQTLICLLFCLPIKGQAQTPAVADSLQFDFDSFMQQVAAHHPLALQADLLLETGEAAVLKARGGFDPKAGTEVYQKYFDDKQYYSLINGGLKVPTWFGLEFKGGLEQNTGAFLNPENTLPSAGLWYAGITVPIGRGLFIDERRAMLRQAQVFQDMTEQERLLTV
;
A
#
# COMPACT_ATOMS: atom_id res chain seq x y z
N MET A 1 63.04 22.44 -43.17
CA MET A 1 61.69 22.11 -42.68
C MET A 1 61.22 23.19 -41.70
N ASN A 2 60.43 24.21 -42.02
CA ASN A 2 60.32 25.04 -43.23
C ASN A 2 59.86 26.43 -42.74
N ARG A 3 60.58 27.51 -43.07
CA ARG A 3 60.21 28.90 -42.69
C ARG A 3 58.79 29.26 -43.15
N THR A 4 58.32 28.63 -44.22
CA THR A 4 56.95 28.74 -44.74
C THR A 4 55.89 28.12 -43.82
N LEU A 5 56.24 27.11 -43.01
CA LEU A 5 55.34 26.49 -42.03
C LEU A 5 55.19 27.38 -40.78
N GLN A 6 56.25 28.07 -40.37
CA GLN A 6 56.23 29.03 -39.25
C GLN A 6 55.41 30.29 -39.58
N THR A 7 55.49 30.78 -40.82
CA THR A 7 54.66 31.91 -41.28
C THR A 7 53.18 31.54 -41.38
N LEU A 8 52.85 30.28 -41.69
CA LEU A 8 51.46 29.81 -41.76
C LEU A 8 50.81 29.72 -40.36
N ILE A 9 51.60 29.34 -39.35
CA ILE A 9 51.14 29.23 -37.95
C ILE A 9 50.90 30.62 -37.33
N CYS A 10 51.74 31.62 -37.65
CA CYS A 10 51.49 33.01 -37.22
C CYS A 10 50.28 33.66 -37.91
N LEU A 11 49.96 33.28 -39.15
CA LEU A 11 48.78 33.81 -39.84
C LEU A 11 47.46 33.24 -39.30
N LEU A 12 47.48 32.01 -38.77
CA LEU A 12 46.31 31.38 -38.15
C LEU A 12 45.95 31.97 -36.77
N PHE A 13 46.90 32.63 -36.10
CA PHE A 13 46.71 33.23 -34.77
C PHE A 13 46.32 34.72 -34.80
N CYS A 14 46.22 35.33 -35.99
CA CYS A 14 45.96 36.77 -36.16
C CYS A 14 44.61 37.08 -36.84
N LEU A 15 43.62 36.17 -36.76
CA LEU A 15 42.25 36.55 -37.09
C LEU A 15 41.71 37.46 -35.97
N PRO A 16 41.25 38.70 -36.26
CA PRO A 16 40.55 39.51 -35.28
C PRO A 16 39.30 38.77 -34.82
N ILE A 17 39.30 38.31 -33.56
CA ILE A 17 38.11 37.93 -32.83
C ILE A 17 37.20 39.16 -32.86
N LYS A 18 36.14 39.12 -33.67
CA LYS A 18 35.05 40.08 -33.54
C LYS A 18 34.43 39.80 -32.18
N GLY A 19 34.86 40.56 -31.17
CA GLY A 19 34.22 40.57 -29.87
C GLY A 19 32.74 40.84 -30.08
N GLN A 20 31.91 39.85 -29.78
CA GLN A 20 30.52 40.14 -29.49
C GLN A 20 30.53 41.01 -28.24
N ALA A 21 30.30 42.31 -28.45
CA ALA A 21 29.88 43.18 -27.37
C ALA A 21 28.71 42.50 -26.65
N GLN A 22 28.78 42.43 -25.32
CA GLN A 22 27.61 42.06 -24.52
C GLN A 22 26.48 43.00 -24.96
N THR A 23 25.49 42.47 -25.67
CA THR A 23 24.18 43.08 -25.74
C THR A 23 23.76 43.35 -24.30
N PRO A 24 23.25 44.55 -23.98
CA PRO A 24 22.88 44.88 -22.61
C PRO A 24 21.99 43.76 -22.09
N ALA A 25 22.30 43.25 -20.90
CA ALA A 25 21.41 42.36 -20.19
C ALA A 25 20.03 43.02 -20.26
N VAL A 26 19.13 42.42 -21.04
CA VAL A 26 17.71 42.72 -20.92
C VAL A 26 17.47 42.50 -19.45
N ALA A 27 17.16 43.59 -18.73
CA ALA A 27 16.80 43.50 -17.34
C ALA A 27 15.72 42.42 -17.29
N ASP A 28 16.09 41.27 -16.74
CA ASP A 28 15.23 40.13 -16.54
C ASP A 28 14.28 40.56 -15.41
N SER A 29 13.37 41.46 -15.74
CA SER A 29 12.22 41.75 -14.91
C SER A 29 11.29 40.56 -15.10
N LEU A 30 11.69 39.41 -14.59
CA LEU A 30 10.79 38.41 -14.06
C LEU A 30 10.00 39.10 -12.94
N GLN A 31 9.09 39.99 -13.32
CA GLN A 31 8.01 40.41 -12.45
C GLN A 31 7.13 39.18 -12.34
N PHE A 32 7.45 38.36 -11.35
CA PHE A 32 6.61 37.27 -10.94
C PHE A 32 5.31 37.90 -10.45
N ASP A 33 4.25 37.74 -11.24
CA ASP A 33 2.93 38.15 -10.84
C ASP A 33 2.56 37.47 -9.52
N PHE A 34 1.98 38.22 -8.58
CA PHE A 34 1.74 37.73 -7.22
C PHE A 34 0.83 36.50 -7.23
N ASP A 35 -0.17 36.46 -8.12
CA ASP A 35 -1.09 35.32 -8.21
C ASP A 35 -0.36 34.09 -8.75
N SER A 36 0.53 34.27 -9.73
CA SER A 36 1.38 33.19 -10.24
C SER A 36 2.32 32.67 -9.14
N PHE A 37 2.87 33.55 -8.29
CA PHE A 37 3.71 33.16 -7.16
C PHE A 37 2.92 32.35 -6.14
N MET A 38 1.74 32.84 -5.75
CA MET A 38 0.88 32.17 -4.79
C MET A 38 0.38 30.82 -5.29
N GLN A 39 0.13 30.65 -6.59
CA GLN A 39 -0.20 29.34 -7.17
C GLN A 39 0.96 28.35 -7.05
N GLN A 40 2.18 28.78 -7.33
CA GLN A 40 3.37 27.92 -7.19
C GLN A 40 3.62 27.54 -5.73
N VAL A 41 3.42 28.47 -4.79
CA VAL A 41 3.51 28.18 -3.36
C VAL A 41 2.39 27.21 -2.96
N ALA A 42 1.13 27.47 -3.30
CA ALA A 42 0.02 26.58 -2.95
C ALA A 42 0.21 25.15 -3.49
N ALA A 43 0.76 24.99 -4.70
CA ALA A 43 0.97 23.68 -5.32
C ALA A 43 2.19 22.92 -4.76
N HIS A 44 3.20 23.61 -4.24
CA HIS A 44 4.49 22.99 -3.88
C HIS A 44 4.92 23.22 -2.42
N HIS A 45 4.11 23.89 -1.61
CA HIS A 45 4.44 24.13 -0.21
C HIS A 45 4.43 22.80 0.56
N PRO A 46 5.45 22.50 1.38
CA PRO A 46 5.53 21.24 2.14
C PRO A 46 4.29 20.93 2.99
N LEU A 47 3.61 21.96 3.53
CA LEU A 47 2.36 21.76 4.27
C LEU A 47 1.19 21.30 3.39
N ALA A 48 1.10 21.78 2.14
CA ALA A 48 0.08 21.32 1.20
C ALA A 48 0.31 19.85 0.83
N LEU A 49 1.56 19.47 0.58
CA LEU A 49 1.93 18.07 0.35
C LEU A 49 1.60 17.19 1.57
N GLN A 50 1.87 17.67 2.79
CA GLN A 50 1.54 16.94 4.01
C GLN A 50 0.03 16.75 4.19
N ALA A 51 -0.76 17.77 3.88
CA ALA A 51 -2.23 17.69 3.94
C ALA A 51 -2.79 16.72 2.90
N ASP A 52 -2.22 16.69 1.69
CA ASP A 52 -2.60 15.73 0.65
C ASP A 52 -2.26 14.28 1.03
N LEU A 53 -1.10 14.04 1.64
CA LEU A 53 -0.75 12.72 2.18
C LEU A 53 -1.75 12.27 3.25
N LEU A 54 -2.25 13.19 4.07
CA LEU A 54 -3.24 12.86 5.09
C LEU A 54 -4.56 12.37 4.45
N LEU A 55 -5.01 12.98 3.35
CA LEU A 55 -6.15 12.44 2.59
C LEU A 55 -5.91 11.01 2.14
N GLU A 56 -4.76 10.74 1.52
CA GLU A 56 -4.41 9.42 1.02
C GLU A 56 -4.41 8.38 2.16
N THR A 57 -3.95 8.77 3.36
CA THR A 57 -4.02 7.88 4.53
C THR A 57 -5.45 7.56 4.98
N GLY A 58 -6.37 8.53 4.87
CA GLY A 58 -7.80 8.34 5.14
C GLY A 58 -8.44 7.35 4.17
N GLU A 59 -8.21 7.54 2.87
CA GLU A 59 -8.67 6.63 1.82
C GLU A 59 -8.10 5.20 2.00
N ALA A 60 -6.79 5.12 2.28
CA ALA A 60 -6.12 3.85 2.54
C ALA A 60 -6.66 3.14 3.79
N ALA A 61 -7.06 3.89 4.83
CA ALA A 61 -7.69 3.32 6.02
C ALA A 61 -9.04 2.66 5.69
N VAL A 62 -9.86 3.30 4.85
CA VAL A 62 -11.14 2.73 4.39
C VAL A 62 -10.90 1.51 3.52
N LEU A 63 -9.94 1.56 2.59
CA LEU A 63 -9.57 0.41 1.77
C LEU A 63 -9.13 -0.79 2.63
N LYS A 64 -8.27 -0.55 3.61
CA LYS A 64 -7.82 -1.58 4.57
C LYS A 64 -9.00 -2.18 5.34
N ALA A 65 -9.92 -1.35 5.81
CA ALA A 65 -11.09 -1.82 6.55
C ALA A 65 -12.05 -2.64 5.65
N ARG A 66 -12.20 -2.26 4.37
CA ARG A 66 -12.96 -3.04 3.38
C ARG A 66 -12.33 -4.41 3.13
N GLY A 67 -11.00 -4.51 3.09
CA GLY A 67 -10.29 -5.79 2.97
C GLY A 67 -10.57 -6.78 4.11
N GLY A 68 -11.08 -6.31 5.25
CA GLY A 68 -11.55 -7.18 6.33
C GLY A 68 -12.76 -8.06 5.95
N PHE A 69 -13.46 -7.72 4.86
CA PHE A 69 -14.59 -8.47 4.32
C PHE A 69 -14.21 -9.38 3.15
N ASP A 70 -12.93 -9.45 2.79
CA ASP A 70 -12.48 -10.30 1.69
C ASP A 70 -12.43 -11.79 2.11
N PRO A 71 -12.74 -12.72 1.19
CA PRO A 71 -12.52 -14.15 1.42
C PRO A 71 -11.07 -14.44 1.80
N LYS A 72 -10.89 -15.20 2.88
CA LYS A 72 -9.57 -15.71 3.28
C LYS A 72 -9.48 -17.21 3.03
N ALA A 73 -8.53 -17.60 2.19
CA ALA A 73 -8.13 -19.00 2.04
C ALA A 73 -6.85 -19.23 2.84
N GLY A 74 -6.74 -20.40 3.47
CA GLY A 74 -5.56 -20.73 4.26
C GLY A 74 -5.45 -22.22 4.51
N THR A 75 -4.27 -22.62 4.95
CA THR A 75 -4.00 -23.98 5.43
C THR A 75 -3.34 -23.88 6.79
N GLU A 76 -3.82 -24.67 7.74
CA GLU A 76 -3.32 -24.78 9.10
C GLU A 76 -2.72 -26.18 9.26
N VAL A 77 -1.44 -26.25 9.63
CA VAL A 77 -0.72 -27.51 9.80
C VAL A 77 -0.21 -27.62 11.23
N TYR A 78 -0.67 -28.62 11.96
CA TYR A 78 -0.27 -28.91 13.34
C TYR A 78 0.40 -30.27 13.40
N GLN A 79 1.69 -30.27 13.70
CA GLN A 79 2.50 -31.49 13.78
C GLN A 79 3.21 -31.56 15.12
N LYS A 80 3.27 -32.77 15.69
CA LYS A 80 4.05 -33.03 16.89
C LYS A 80 5.06 -34.13 16.61
N TYR A 81 6.32 -33.82 16.90
CA TYR A 81 7.45 -34.74 16.83
C TYR A 81 8.00 -34.95 18.23
N PHE A 82 8.26 -36.19 18.60
CA PHE A 82 8.89 -36.55 19.86
C PHE A 82 9.63 -37.88 19.71
N ASP A 83 10.85 -37.98 20.27
CA ASP A 83 11.69 -39.18 20.18
C ASP A 83 11.87 -39.68 18.73
N ASP A 84 12.23 -38.76 17.82
CA ASP A 84 12.38 -38.98 16.37
C ASP A 84 11.16 -39.61 15.67
N LYS A 85 9.99 -39.55 16.32
CA LYS A 85 8.72 -40.08 15.80
C LYS A 85 7.73 -38.95 15.61
N GLN A 86 7.03 -38.98 14.48
CA GLN A 86 5.86 -38.12 14.25
C GLN A 86 4.67 -38.72 15.02
N TYR A 87 4.21 -38.00 16.03
CA TYR A 87 3.10 -38.45 16.86
C TYR A 87 1.77 -38.25 16.15
N TYR A 88 1.57 -37.05 15.61
CA TYR A 88 0.40 -36.69 14.80
C TYR A 88 0.71 -35.57 13.82
N SER A 89 -0.12 -35.47 12.78
CA SER A 89 -0.20 -34.39 11.81
C SER A 89 -1.67 -34.09 11.52
N LEU A 90 -2.09 -32.86 11.82
CA LEU A 90 -3.42 -32.33 11.52
C LEU A 90 -3.27 -31.27 10.44
N ILE A 91 -3.95 -31.43 9.32
CA ILE A 91 -3.90 -30.51 8.19
C ILE A 91 -5.34 -30.04 7.92
N ASN A 92 -5.58 -28.74 8.05
CA ASN A 92 -6.87 -28.13 7.80
C ASN A 92 -6.73 -27.03 6.74
N GLY A 93 -7.21 -27.31 5.53
CA GLY A 93 -7.28 -26.34 4.44
C GLY A 93 -8.69 -25.81 4.28
N GLY A 94 -8.87 -24.50 4.16
CA GLY A 94 -10.22 -23.96 4.01
C GLY A 94 -10.30 -22.52 3.52
N LEU A 95 -11.54 -22.15 3.17
CA LEU A 95 -11.98 -20.83 2.76
C LEU A 95 -12.99 -20.30 3.80
N LYS A 96 -12.76 -19.08 4.27
CA LYS A 96 -13.65 -18.36 5.18
C LYS A 96 -14.10 -17.08 4.47
N VAL A 97 -15.39 -16.93 4.20
CA VAL A 97 -15.99 -15.79 3.50
C VAL A 97 -16.85 -15.00 4.50
N PRO A 98 -16.34 -13.88 5.05
CA PRO A 98 -17.14 -13.00 5.89
C PRO A 98 -18.13 -12.17 5.03
N THR A 99 -19.32 -11.89 5.55
CA THR A 99 -20.28 -10.99 4.89
C THR A 99 -20.51 -9.73 5.74
N TRP A 100 -20.92 -8.65 5.09
CA TRP A 100 -21.29 -7.38 5.73
C TRP A 100 -22.47 -7.45 6.71
N PHE A 101 -23.27 -8.53 6.69
CA PHE A 101 -24.45 -8.70 7.54
C PHE A 101 -24.12 -9.47 8.83
N GLY A 102 -22.85 -9.82 9.05
CA GLY A 102 -22.37 -10.56 10.21
C GLY A 102 -22.41 -12.08 10.06
N LEU A 103 -22.85 -12.60 8.90
CA LEU A 103 -22.78 -14.04 8.60
C LEU A 103 -21.39 -14.38 8.05
N GLU A 104 -20.85 -15.54 8.42
CA GLU A 104 -19.61 -16.07 7.82
C GLU A 104 -19.87 -17.44 7.20
N PHE A 105 -19.49 -17.62 5.94
CA PHE A 105 -19.46 -18.92 5.30
C PHE A 105 -18.09 -19.55 5.47
N LYS A 106 -18.06 -20.83 5.82
CA LYS A 106 -16.82 -21.60 6.00
C LYS A 106 -16.93 -22.86 5.18
N GLY A 107 -15.88 -23.20 4.46
CA GLY A 107 -15.76 -24.46 3.74
C GLY A 107 -14.33 -24.93 3.75
N GLY A 108 -14.10 -26.24 3.82
CA GLY A 108 -12.75 -26.76 3.89
C GLY A 108 -12.66 -28.27 3.82
N LEU A 109 -11.41 -28.73 3.87
CA LEU A 109 -11.01 -30.12 3.91
C LEU A 109 -10.03 -30.32 5.08
N GLU A 110 -10.25 -31.37 5.84
CA GLU A 110 -9.41 -31.75 6.98
C GLU A 110 -8.83 -33.15 6.76
N GLN A 111 -7.53 -33.29 7.04
CA GLN A 111 -6.78 -34.53 6.92
C GLN A 111 -5.91 -34.72 8.16
N ASN A 112 -6.20 -35.78 8.92
CA ASN A 112 -5.54 -36.07 10.18
C ASN A 112 -4.88 -37.45 10.12
N THR A 113 -3.62 -37.54 10.52
CA THR A 113 -2.85 -38.79 10.51
C THR A 113 -1.93 -38.87 11.72
N GLY A 114 -1.57 -40.08 12.14
CA GLY A 114 -0.62 -40.30 13.24
C GLY A 114 -0.93 -41.54 14.05
N ALA A 115 0.11 -42.17 14.61
CA ALA A 115 -0.03 -43.32 15.50
C ALA A 115 -0.57 -42.94 16.89
N PHE A 116 -0.36 -41.68 17.31
CA PHE A 116 -0.79 -41.14 18.60
C PHE A 116 -1.85 -40.04 18.42
N LEU A 117 -2.75 -40.21 17.45
CA LEU A 117 -3.85 -39.30 17.17
C LEU A 117 -4.94 -39.43 18.25
N ASN A 118 -5.45 -38.31 18.75
CA ASN A 118 -6.62 -38.32 19.64
C ASN A 118 -7.83 -38.93 18.87
N PRO A 119 -8.56 -39.91 19.43
CA PRO A 119 -9.76 -40.48 18.81
C PRO A 119 -10.76 -39.45 18.27
N GLU A 120 -10.90 -38.29 18.92
CA GLU A 120 -11.76 -37.18 18.48
C GLU A 120 -11.40 -36.62 17.10
N ASN A 121 -10.12 -36.69 16.73
CA ASN A 121 -9.59 -36.22 15.45
C ASN A 121 -9.55 -37.34 14.39
N THR A 122 -10.14 -38.50 14.66
CA THR A 122 -10.16 -39.64 13.73
C THR A 122 -11.14 -39.37 12.60
N LEU A 123 -10.63 -39.30 11.38
CA LEU A 123 -11.41 -39.03 10.17
C LEU A 123 -11.46 -40.25 9.24
N PRO A 124 -12.42 -40.29 8.30
CA PRO A 124 -12.41 -41.27 7.21
C PRO A 124 -11.10 -41.21 6.40
N SER A 125 -10.72 -42.29 5.73
CA SER A 125 -9.48 -42.37 4.95
C SER A 125 -9.38 -41.32 3.82
N ALA A 126 -10.51 -40.80 3.35
CA ALA A 126 -10.59 -39.74 2.34
C ALA A 126 -10.54 -38.31 2.93
N GLY A 127 -10.42 -38.15 4.26
CA GLY A 127 -10.51 -36.87 4.97
C GLY A 127 -11.96 -36.42 5.23
N LEU A 128 -12.10 -35.23 5.82
CA LEU A 128 -13.40 -34.61 6.12
C LEU A 128 -13.58 -33.34 5.30
N TRP A 129 -14.59 -33.34 4.42
CA TRP A 129 -15.05 -32.14 3.75
C TRP A 129 -16.20 -31.53 4.53
N TYR A 130 -16.12 -30.22 4.79
CA TYR A 130 -17.14 -29.52 5.55
C TYR A 130 -17.51 -28.19 4.89
N ALA A 131 -18.77 -27.80 5.04
CA ALA A 131 -19.28 -26.49 4.69
C ALA A 131 -20.31 -26.06 5.73
N GLY A 132 -20.27 -24.80 6.14
CA GLY A 132 -21.12 -24.31 7.22
C GLY A 132 -21.26 -22.80 7.24
N ILE A 133 -22.25 -22.33 8.00
CA ILE A 133 -22.55 -20.92 8.21
C ILE A 133 -22.38 -20.63 9.69
N THR A 134 -21.63 -19.57 10.02
CA THR A 134 -21.49 -19.06 11.38
C THR A 134 -22.33 -17.81 11.53
N VAL A 135 -23.20 -17.79 12.55
CA VAL A 135 -24.04 -16.63 12.88
C VAL A 135 -23.71 -16.19 14.30
N PRO A 136 -23.20 -14.96 14.51
CA PRO A 136 -22.97 -14.42 15.84
C PRO A 136 -24.30 -14.08 16.51
N ILE A 137 -24.47 -14.52 17.75
CA ILE A 137 -25.65 -14.21 18.57
C ILE A 137 -25.28 -13.10 19.57
N GLY A 138 -26.18 -12.13 19.78
CA GLY A 138 -26.00 -11.04 20.74
C GLY A 138 -25.17 -9.87 20.19
N ARG A 139 -24.08 -9.49 20.88
CA ARG A 139 -23.31 -8.25 20.59
C ARG A 139 -22.80 -8.19 19.15
N GLY A 140 -22.31 -9.31 18.62
CA GLY A 140 -21.78 -9.40 17.25
C GLY A 140 -22.84 -9.36 16.15
N LEU A 141 -24.13 -9.45 16.48
CA LEU A 141 -25.21 -9.36 15.48
C LEU A 141 -25.37 -7.93 14.97
N PHE A 142 -25.40 -6.95 15.88
CA PHE A 142 -25.60 -5.54 15.54
C PHE A 142 -24.30 -4.82 15.19
N ILE A 143 -23.21 -5.08 15.93
CA ILE A 143 -21.91 -4.47 15.69
C ILE A 143 -20.81 -5.51 15.93
N ASP A 144 -20.13 -5.89 14.86
CA ASP A 144 -18.92 -6.69 14.94
C ASP A 144 -17.69 -5.80 14.78
N GLU A 145 -16.53 -6.38 15.07
CA GLU A 145 -15.23 -5.70 14.97
C GLU A 145 -14.96 -5.15 13.57
N ARG A 146 -15.33 -5.88 12.51
CA ARG A 146 -15.07 -5.46 11.12
C ARG A 146 -15.90 -4.26 10.71
N ARG A 147 -17.19 -4.27 11.05
CA ARG A 147 -18.12 -3.14 10.84
C ARG A 147 -17.73 -1.95 11.70
N ALA A 148 -17.28 -2.17 12.93
CA ALA A 148 -16.76 -1.11 13.78
C ALA A 148 -15.50 -0.48 13.15
N MET A 149 -14.56 -1.28 12.67
CA MET A 149 -13.36 -0.80 11.98
C MET A 149 -13.69 -0.03 10.69
N LEU A 150 -14.65 -0.51 9.88
CA LEU A 150 -15.08 0.21 8.68
C LEU A 150 -15.69 1.57 9.01
N ARG A 151 -16.57 1.65 10.02
CA ARG A 151 -17.14 2.93 10.47
C ARG A 151 -16.06 3.86 11.02
N GLN A 152 -15.12 3.33 11.79
CA GLN A 152 -14.01 4.11 12.31
C GLN A 152 -13.14 4.68 11.19
N ALA A 153 -12.86 3.87 10.15
CA ALA A 153 -12.09 4.30 9.00
C ALA A 153 -12.82 5.37 8.16
N GLN A 154 -14.15 5.25 8.01
CA GLN A 154 -14.96 6.28 7.34
C GLN A 154 -14.93 7.61 8.08
N VAL A 155 -15.13 7.58 9.41
CA VAL A 155 -15.01 8.79 10.24
C VAL A 155 -13.60 9.38 10.15
N PHE A 156 -12.57 8.53 10.12
CA PHE A 156 -11.19 9.00 9.95
C PHE A 156 -10.97 9.66 8.59
N GLN A 157 -11.49 9.10 7.50
CA GLN A 157 -11.47 9.74 6.18
C GLN A 157 -12.15 11.11 6.21
N ASP A 158 -13.35 11.20 6.79
CA ASP A 158 -14.06 12.48 6.92
C ASP A 158 -13.21 13.50 7.71
N MET A 159 -12.53 13.04 8.77
CA MET A 159 -11.63 13.90 9.56
C MET A 159 -10.45 14.42 8.73
N THR A 160 -9.81 13.58 7.91
CA THR A 160 -8.67 14.01 7.07
C THR A 160 -9.11 15.00 6.00
N GLU A 161 -10.30 14.84 5.43
CA GLU A 161 -10.91 15.80 4.51
C GLU A 161 -11.12 17.16 5.16
N GLN A 162 -11.67 17.20 6.38
CA GLN A 162 -11.85 18.45 7.11
C GLN A 162 -10.51 19.09 7.51
N GLU A 163 -9.51 18.30 7.90
CA GLU A 163 -8.19 18.80 8.30
C GLU A 163 -7.44 19.44 7.13
N ARG A 164 -7.57 18.89 5.91
CA ARG A 164 -7.03 19.54 4.71
C ARG A 164 -7.69 20.88 4.45
N LEU A 165 -9.01 20.97 4.55
CA LEU A 165 -9.78 22.21 4.35
C LEU A 165 -9.41 23.30 5.36
N LEU A 166 -8.92 22.93 6.55
CA LEU A 166 -8.43 23.88 7.56
C LEU A 166 -6.98 24.32 7.31
N THR A 167 -6.18 23.51 6.61
CA THR A 167 -4.74 23.71 6.44
C THR A 167 -4.38 24.50 5.18
N VAL A 168 -5.19 24.39 4.13
CA VAL A 168 -5.02 25.05 2.81
C VAL A 168 -6.06 26.14 2.64
#